data_AF-A0A432F7L1-F1
#
_entry.id   AF-A0A432F7L1-F1
#
_cell.length_a   1.000
_cell.length_b   1.000
_cell.length_c   1.000
_cell.angle_alpha   90.00
_cell.angle_beta   90.00
_cell.angle_gamma   90.00
#
_symmetry.space_group_name_H-M   'P 1'
#
loop_
_entity.id
_entity.type
_entity.pdbx_description
1 polymer ?
#
loop_
_entity_poly.entity_id
_entity_poly.type
_entity_poly.pdbx_seq_one_letter_code
_entity_poly.pdbx_strand_id
1 'polypeptide(L)'
;MKLVFNFVVLIFAGLLLAGCATDKELRKLESAYQAQLGEYADALKNGEIDKAEHDKKVTQLNARYGRRRAMMERDIYGSGIKSPGRRPTIGRGGRRY
;
A
#
# COMPACT_ATOMS: atom_id res chain seq x y z
N MET A 1 -38.30 -15.37 -9.34
CA MET A 1 -37.06 -15.55 -8.54
C MET A 1 -35.75 -15.63 -9.36
N LYS A 2 -35.76 -15.92 -10.67
CA LYS A 2 -34.52 -16.02 -11.49
C LYS A 2 -33.80 -14.68 -11.75
N LEU A 3 -34.53 -13.57 -11.84
CA LEU A 3 -33.98 -12.23 -12.12
C LEU A 3 -33.12 -11.66 -10.97
N VAL A 4 -33.50 -11.96 -9.72
CA VAL A 4 -32.80 -11.47 -8.52
C VAL A 4 -31.45 -12.17 -8.35
N PHE A 5 -31.37 -13.46 -8.71
CA PHE A 5 -30.15 -14.26 -8.60
C PHE A 5 -29.06 -13.79 -9.58
N ASN A 6 -29.45 -13.41 -10.81
CA ASN A 6 -28.52 -12.85 -11.80
C ASN A 6 -27.93 -11.50 -11.36
N PHE A 7 -28.72 -10.66 -10.69
CA PHE A 7 -28.24 -9.37 -10.20
C PHE A 7 -27.21 -9.53 -9.07
N VAL A 8 -27.45 -10.44 -8.13
CA VAL A 8 -26.51 -10.71 -7.04
C VAL A 8 -25.18 -11.25 -7.58
N VAL A 9 -25.23 -12.15 -8.59
CA VAL A 9 -24.02 -12.69 -9.23
C VAL A 9 -23.24 -11.61 -10.00
N LEU A 10 -23.92 -10.70 -10.70
CA LEU A 10 -23.27 -9.58 -11.39
C LEU A 10 -22.63 -8.58 -10.41
N ILE A 11 -23.28 -8.30 -9.28
CA ILE A 11 -22.71 -7.46 -8.22
C ILE A 11 -21.48 -8.13 -7.60
N PHE A 12 -21.55 -9.44 -7.34
CA PHE A 12 -20.41 -10.20 -6.81
C PHE A 12 -19.23 -10.25 -7.80
N ALA A 13 -19.50 -10.46 -9.09
CA ALA A 13 -18.47 -10.44 -10.12
C ALA A 13 -17.83 -9.05 -10.26
N GLY A 14 -18.62 -7.97 -10.17
CA GLY A 14 -18.11 -6.60 -10.14
C GLY A 14 -17.22 -6.32 -8.92
N LEU A 15 -17.61 -6.79 -7.74
CA LEU A 15 -16.81 -6.69 -6.51
C LEU A 15 -15.52 -7.50 -6.58
N LEU A 16 -15.54 -8.69 -7.17
CA LEU A 16 -14.34 -9.53 -7.36
C LEU A 16 -13.36 -8.90 -8.36
N LEU A 17 -13.85 -8.28 -9.43
CA LEU A 17 -13.02 -7.57 -10.41
C LEU A 17 -12.43 -6.28 -9.81
N ALA A 18 -13.20 -5.53 -9.04
CA ALA A 18 -12.71 -4.35 -8.32
C ALA A 18 -11.66 -4.72 -7.24
N GLY A 19 -11.87 -5.82 -6.52
CA GLY A 19 -10.91 -6.37 -5.56
C GLY A 19 -9.59 -6.86 -6.21
N CYS A 20 -9.67 -7.44 -7.41
CA CYS A 20 -8.47 -7.85 -8.16
C CYS A 20 -7.68 -6.67 -8.75
N ALA A 21 -8.39 -5.61 -9.20
CA ALA A 21 -7.74 -4.41 -9.72
C ALA A 21 -6.95 -3.67 -8.62
N THR A 22 -7.51 -3.64 -7.42
CA THR A 22 -6.95 -2.95 -6.26
C THR A 22 -5.75 -3.68 -5.64
N ASP A 23 -5.73 -5.02 -5.62
CA ASP A 23 -4.54 -5.79 -5.22
C ASP A 23 -3.35 -5.55 -6.17
N LYS A 24 -3.62 -5.45 -7.48
CA LYS A 24 -2.58 -5.14 -8.48
C LYS A 24 -1.97 -3.75 -8.27
N GLU A 25 -2.74 -2.76 -7.87
CA GLU A 25 -2.23 -1.42 -7.60
C GLU A 25 -1.37 -1.35 -6.34
N LEU A 26 -1.78 -2.04 -5.26
CA LEU A 26 -0.98 -2.20 -4.06
C LEU A 26 0.35 -2.89 -4.35
N ARG A 27 0.34 -3.98 -5.14
CA ARG A 27 1.56 -4.67 -5.56
C ARG A 27 2.47 -3.80 -6.41
N LYS A 28 1.92 -3.04 -7.35
CA LYS A 28 2.69 -2.09 -8.17
C LYS A 28 3.35 -1.00 -7.32
N LEU A 29 2.63 -0.50 -6.32
CA LEU A 29 3.17 0.48 -5.38
C LEU A 29 4.34 -0.12 -4.57
N GLU A 30 4.19 -1.35 -4.10
CA GLU A 30 5.23 -2.06 -3.36
C GLU A 30 6.46 -2.38 -4.22
N SER A 31 6.28 -2.84 -5.46
CA SER A 31 7.39 -3.11 -6.37
C SER A 31 8.17 -1.83 -6.73
N ALA A 32 7.47 -0.71 -6.97
CA ALA A 32 8.12 0.56 -7.26
C ALA A 32 8.91 1.09 -6.05
N TYR A 33 8.36 0.91 -4.84
CA TYR A 33 9.05 1.25 -3.61
C TYR A 33 10.32 0.41 -3.37
N GLN A 34 10.24 -0.90 -3.60
CA GLN A 34 11.41 -1.78 -3.49
C GLN A 34 12.49 -1.45 -4.52
N ALA A 35 12.11 -1.13 -5.76
CA ALA A 35 13.05 -0.71 -6.79
C ALA A 35 13.81 0.57 -6.37
N GLN A 36 13.12 1.58 -5.84
CA GLN A 36 13.76 2.82 -5.37
C GLN A 36 14.66 2.61 -4.15
N LEU A 37 14.32 1.68 -3.25
CA LEU A 37 15.23 1.30 -2.17
C LEU A 37 16.50 0.63 -2.71
N GLY A 38 16.37 -0.21 -3.74
CA GLY A 38 17.50 -0.80 -4.45
C GLY A 38 18.41 0.27 -5.06
N GLU A 39 17.83 1.24 -5.78
CA GLU A 39 18.57 2.35 -6.37
C GLU A 39 19.36 3.16 -5.32
N TYR A 40 18.76 3.43 -4.15
CA TYR A 40 19.46 4.15 -3.08
C TYR A 40 20.57 3.30 -2.44
N ALA A 41 20.34 2.00 -2.27
CA ALA A 41 21.36 1.09 -1.75
C ALA A 41 22.54 0.97 -2.73
N ASP A 42 22.27 0.91 -4.04
CA ASP A 42 23.30 0.86 -5.07
C ASP A 42 24.06 2.19 -5.15
N ALA A 43 23.37 3.33 -5.07
CA ALA A 43 24.03 4.64 -5.00
C ALA A 43 24.95 4.77 -3.78
N LEU A 44 24.53 4.25 -2.62
CA LEU A 44 25.37 4.23 -1.42
C LEU A 44 26.58 3.31 -1.60
N LYS A 45 26.38 2.14 -2.21
CA LYS A 45 27.44 1.15 -2.47
C LYS A 45 28.47 1.64 -3.49
N ASN A 46 28.02 2.38 -4.50
CA ASN A 46 28.87 3.00 -5.51
C ASN A 46 29.55 4.29 -5.01
N GLY A 47 29.20 4.75 -3.80
CA GLY A 47 29.74 5.97 -3.21
C GLY A 47 29.22 7.26 -3.85
N GLU A 48 28.13 7.18 -4.63
CA GLU A 48 27.49 8.35 -5.24
C GLU A 48 26.79 9.23 -4.21
N ILE A 49 26.38 8.64 -3.09
CA ILE A 49 25.74 9.30 -1.96
C ILE A 49 26.38 8.86 -0.65
N ASP A 50 26.42 9.76 0.33
CA ASP A 50 26.86 9.40 1.67
C ASP A 50 25.74 8.70 2.47
N LYS A 51 26.09 8.15 3.64
CA LYS A 51 25.14 7.46 4.50
C LYS A 51 24.03 8.37 5.02
N ALA A 52 24.32 9.63 5.33
CA ALA A 52 23.33 10.57 5.85
C ALA A 52 22.30 10.97 4.76
N GLU A 53 22.76 11.15 3.53
CA GLU A 53 21.92 11.39 2.35
C GLU A 53 21.06 10.17 2.01
N HIS A 54 21.65 8.98 2.05
CA HIS A 54 20.91 7.72 1.92
C HIS A 54 19.79 7.63 2.96
N ASP A 55 20.10 7.80 4.24
CA ASP A 55 19.13 7.67 5.33
C ASP A 55 18.02 8.73 5.23
N LYS A 56 18.37 9.95 4.80
CA LYS A 56 17.39 11.02 4.51
C LYS A 56 16.48 10.64 3.34
N LYS A 57 17.03 10.13 2.24
CA LYS A 57 16.26 9.70 1.06
C LYS A 57 15.32 8.54 1.40
N VAL A 58 15.81 7.52 2.12
CA VAL A 58 15.00 6.39 2.61
C VAL A 58 13.90 6.86 3.54
N THR A 59 14.19 7.75 4.49
CA THR A 59 13.18 8.27 5.43
C THR A 59 12.05 9.01 4.69
N GLN A 60 12.40 9.85 3.71
CA GLN A 60 11.40 10.55 2.90
C GLN A 60 10.58 9.59 2.05
N LEU A 61 11.22 8.58 1.45
CA LEU A 61 10.57 7.56 0.65
C LEU A 61 9.58 6.74 1.50
N ASN A 62 9.98 6.30 2.69
CA ASN A 62 9.14 5.56 3.62
C ASN A 62 7.89 6.37 4.02
N ALA A 63 8.05 7.66 4.28
CA ALA A 63 6.93 8.55 4.60
C ALA A 63 5.96 8.74 3.42
N ARG A 64 6.49 8.83 2.19
CA ARG A 64 5.66 8.91 0.98
C ARG A 64 4.93 7.60 0.71
N TYR A 65 5.63 6.46 0.77
CA TYR A 65 5.06 5.14 0.60
C TYR A 65 3.96 4.85 1.63
N GLY A 66 4.24 5.10 2.92
CA GLY A 66 3.27 4.88 3.99
C GLY A 66 1.98 5.69 3.83
N ARG A 67 2.09 6.96 3.39
CA ARG A 67 0.90 7.79 3.11
C ARG A 67 0.12 7.30 1.90
N ARG A 68 0.81 6.98 0.80
CA ARG A 68 0.17 6.55 -0.45
C ARG A 68 -0.51 5.18 -0.30
N ARG A 69 0.14 4.26 0.41
CA ARG A 69 -0.43 2.97 0.79
C ARG A 69 -1.64 3.14 1.70
N ALA A 70 -1.57 3.98 2.74
CA ALA A 70 -2.71 4.21 3.62
C ALA A 70 -3.91 4.84 2.90
N MET A 71 -3.69 5.71 1.91
CA MET A 71 -4.74 6.26 1.06
C MET A 71 -5.38 5.17 0.20
N MET A 72 -4.58 4.37 -0.51
CA MET A 72 -5.10 3.24 -1.30
C MET A 72 -5.83 2.23 -0.42
N GLU A 73 -5.26 1.83 0.72
CA GLU A 73 -5.92 0.91 1.66
C GLU A 73 -7.25 1.48 2.17
N ARG A 74 -7.36 2.80 2.39
CA ARG A 74 -8.62 3.45 2.77
C ARG A 74 -9.62 3.45 1.62
N ASP A 75 -9.19 3.66 0.38
CA ASP A 75 -10.06 3.65 -0.79
C ASP A 75 -10.56 2.23 -1.10
N ILE A 76 -9.75 1.20 -0.82
CA ILE A 76 -10.06 -0.20 -1.08
C ILE A 76 -10.95 -0.81 0.01
N TYR A 77 -10.60 -0.58 1.28
CA TYR A 77 -11.26 -1.24 2.41
C TYR A 77 -12.21 -0.33 3.20
N GLY A 78 -12.25 0.97 2.92
CA GLY A 78 -13.03 1.95 3.67
C GLY A 78 -12.39 2.34 5.01
N SER A 79 -12.86 3.44 5.61
CA SER A 79 -12.36 3.92 6.90
C SER A 79 -12.77 2.97 8.04
N GLY A 80 -11.82 2.20 8.57
CA GLY A 80 -12.02 1.38 9.77
C GLY A 80 -11.84 -0.14 9.58
N ILE A 81 -11.74 -0.62 8.34
CA ILE A 81 -11.43 -2.04 8.08
C ILE A 81 -9.92 -2.20 8.02
N LYS A 82 -9.37 -3.03 8.93
CA LYS A 82 -7.94 -3.37 8.93
C LYS A 82 -7.67 -4.24 7.70
N SER A 83 -6.72 -3.83 6.85
CA SER A 83 -6.26 -4.64 5.71
C SER A 83 -5.93 -6.06 6.18
N PRO A 84 -6.36 -7.13 5.48
CA PRO A 84 -6.18 -8.52 5.91
C PRO A 84 -4.72 -8.95 6.14
N GLY A 85 -3.75 -8.19 5.61
CA GLY A 85 -2.30 -8.43 5.79
C GLY A 85 -1.61 -7.58 6.85
N ARG A 86 -2.33 -6.69 7.56
CA ARG A 86 -1.69 -5.81 8.55
C ARG A 86 -1.56 -6.54 9.88
N ARG A 87 -0.38 -7.11 10.16
CA ARG A 87 0.02 -7.36 11.56
C ARG A 87 -0.11 -6.03 12.31
N PRO A 88 -0.90 -5.95 13.40
CA PRO A 88 -1.00 -4.72 14.15
C PRO A 88 0.39 -4.35 14.63
N THR A 89 0.90 -3.21 14.18
CA THR A 89 1.98 -2.52 14.90
C THR A 89 1.39 -2.04 16.22
N ILE A 90 1.32 -2.95 17.18
CA ILE A 90 1.18 -2.65 18.61
C ILE A 90 2.41 -1.80 18.94
N GLY A 91 2.27 -0.47 18.92
CA GLY A 91 3.42 0.38 19.16
C GLY A 91 3.37 1.84 18.73
N ARG A 92 2.21 2.43 18.38
CA ARG A 92 2.14 3.90 18.38
C ARG A 92 0.79 4.39 18.88
N GLY A 93 0.88 4.94 20.10
CA GLY A 93 -0.20 5.41 20.93
C GLY A 93 -1.10 6.45 20.26
N GLY A 94 -2.27 6.56 20.87
CA GLY A 94 -3.44 7.19 20.30
C GLY A 94 -3.35 8.68 20.08
N ARG A 95 -4.36 9.16 19.37
CA ARG A 95 -4.99 10.46 19.59
C ARG A 95 -6.46 10.31 19.22
N ARG A 96 -7.28 10.19 20.26
CA ARG A 96 -8.68 10.58 20.23
C ARG A 96 -8.69 12.11 20.32
N TYR A 97 -9.22 12.78 19.32
CA TYR A 97 -10.01 14.00 19.47
C TYR A 97 -11.11 13.91 18.43
#